data_AF-A0A4Q7EMR0-F1
#
_entry.id   AF-A0A4Q7EMR0-F1
#
_cell.length_a   1.000
_cell.length_b   1.000
_cell.length_c   1.000
_cell.angle_alpha   90.00
_cell.angle_beta   90.00
_cell.angle_gamma   90.00
#
_symmetry.space_group_name_H-M   'P 1'
#
loop_
_entity.id
_entity.type
_entity.pdbx_description
1 polymer ?
#
loop_
_entity_poly.entity_id
_entity_poly.type
_entity_poly.pdbx_seq_one_letter_code
_entity_poly.pdbx_strand_id
1 'polypeptide(L)'
;MGCAMQQGTMVMNVARKGAIRAGLPVTVAGTTIDRQCASGLQAIAVAARSIMLDGVEVAIGGGIESISLVQNEHMNKFHAVDDE
;
A
#
# COMPACT_ATOMS: atom_id res chain seq x y z
N MET A 1 -2.63 1.26 3.69
CA MET A 1 -2.10 2.25 2.72
C MET A 1 -2.24 1.70 1.32
N GLY A 2 -2.54 2.55 0.34
CA GLY A 2 -2.58 2.20 -1.07
C GLY A 2 -1.19 2.23 -1.72
N CYS A 3 -0.87 1.26 -2.58
CA CYS A 3 0.33 1.25 -3.42
C CYS A 3 0.04 0.38 -4.64
N ALA A 4 0.15 0.94 -5.84
CA ALA A 4 -0.21 0.24 -7.06
C ALA A 4 0.93 -0.69 -7.52
N MET A 5 2.18 -0.24 -7.41
CA MET A 5 3.32 -1.05 -7.83
C MET A 5 4.12 -1.54 -6.62
N GLN A 6 3.71 -2.68 -6.06
CA GLN A 6 4.34 -3.28 -4.88
C GLN A 6 5.60 -4.10 -5.21
N GLN A 7 6.60 -3.46 -5.79
CA GLN A 7 7.89 -4.07 -6.12
C GLN A 7 9.04 -3.33 -5.43
N GLY A 8 10.23 -3.92 -5.44
CA GLY A 8 11.47 -3.31 -4.92
C GLY A 8 11.30 -2.75 -3.50
N THR A 9 11.53 -1.45 -3.33
CA THR A 9 11.43 -0.76 -2.03
C THR A 9 10.02 -0.76 -1.43
N MET A 10 8.98 -1.00 -2.24
CA MET A 10 7.57 -1.00 -1.83
C MET A 10 6.96 -2.41 -1.67
N VAL A 11 7.76 -3.47 -1.85
CA VAL A 11 7.32 -4.88 -1.66
C VAL A 11 7.10 -5.25 -0.20
N MET A 12 6.47 -6.39 0.08
CA MET A 12 6.30 -6.95 1.44
C MET A 12 5.61 -5.97 2.40
N ASN A 13 4.43 -5.48 1.99
CA ASN A 13 3.55 -4.66 2.80
C ASN A 13 4.19 -3.33 3.27
N VAL A 14 4.33 -2.39 2.33
CA VAL A 14 4.88 -1.04 2.60
C VAL A 14 4.12 -0.28 3.69
N ALA A 15 2.82 -0.53 3.87
CA ALA A 15 2.06 0.04 4.97
C ALA A 15 2.64 -0.35 6.34
N ARG A 16 2.94 -1.64 6.53
CA ARG A 16 3.51 -2.13 7.79
C ARG A 16 4.96 -1.66 7.99
N LYS A 17 5.78 -1.71 6.93
CA LYS A 17 7.15 -1.19 6.98
C LYS A 17 7.17 0.30 7.35
N GLY A 18 6.28 1.09 6.75
CA GLY A 18 6.11 2.51 7.04
C GLY A 18 5.72 2.77 8.50
N ALA A 19 4.74 2.04 9.02
CA ALA A 19 4.30 2.16 10.41
C ALA A 19 5.44 1.91 11.42
N ILE A 20 6.19 0.81 11.24
CA ILE A 20 7.35 0.50 12.10
C ILE A 20 8.44 1.56 11.96
N ARG A 21 8.74 2.00 10.73
CA ARG A 21 9.76 3.04 10.49
C ARG A 21 9.36 4.40 11.09
N ALA A 22 8.07 4.70 11.15
CA ALA A 22 7.52 5.88 11.82
C ALA A 22 7.51 5.78 13.35
N GLY A 23 7.95 4.65 13.93
CA GLY A 23 8.00 4.45 15.37
C GLY A 23 6.68 4.02 16.01
N LEU A 24 5.70 3.58 15.22
CA LEU A 24 4.46 3.03 15.77
C LEU A 24 4.73 1.69 16.46
N PRO A 25 4.00 1.37 17.56
CA PRO A 25 4.14 0.10 18.25
C PRO A 25 3.98 -1.12 17.33
N VAL A 26 4.67 -2.22 17.66
CA VAL A 26 4.57 -3.47 16.90
C VAL A 26 3.16 -4.08 16.92
N THR A 27 2.31 -3.67 17.86
CA THR A 27 0.91 -4.06 17.94
C THR A 27 0.01 -3.35 16.91
N VAL A 28 0.46 -2.24 16.30
CA VAL A 28 -0.32 -1.52 15.28
C VAL A 28 -0.34 -2.32 13.98
N ALA A 29 -1.52 -2.81 13.60
CA ALA A 29 -1.69 -3.51 12.32
C ALA A 29 -1.42 -2.59 11.13
N GLY A 30 -1.03 -3.18 9.99
CA GLY A 30 -0.81 -2.43 8.75
C GLY A 30 -1.01 -3.34 7.54
N THR A 31 -1.76 -2.86 6.56
CA THR A 31 -2.00 -3.57 5.30
C THR A 31 -1.82 -2.66 4.10
N THR A 32 -1.24 -3.21 3.03
CA THR A 32 -1.09 -2.55 1.74
C THR A 32 -2.19 -3.03 0.82
N ILE A 33 -2.89 -2.09 0.18
CA ILE A 33 -4.03 -2.38 -0.69
C ILE A 33 -3.67 -1.90 -2.09
N ASP A 34 -4.02 -2.71 -3.07
CA ASP A 34 -3.90 -2.37 -4.48
C ASP A 34 -5.30 -2.32 -5.13
N ARG A 35 -5.59 -1.17 -5.71
CA ARG A 35 -6.71 -0.88 -6.62
C ARG A 35 -6.22 0.09 -7.71
N GLN A 36 -5.03 -0.17 -8.26
CA GLN A 36 -4.37 0.68 -9.25
C GLN A 36 -4.29 2.14 -8.76
N CYS A 37 -4.55 3.12 -9.64
CA CYS A 37 -4.56 4.54 -9.31
C CYS A 37 -5.51 4.91 -8.15
N ALA A 38 -6.53 4.09 -7.89
CA ALA A 38 -7.49 4.31 -6.82
C ALA A 38 -7.04 3.74 -5.46
N SER A 39 -5.87 3.12 -5.36
CA SER A 39 -5.38 2.43 -4.14
C SER A 39 -5.39 3.34 -2.90
N GLY A 40 -4.97 4.59 -3.04
CA GLY A 40 -4.95 5.54 -1.92
C GLY A 40 -6.34 5.83 -1.38
N LEU A 41 -7.29 6.11 -2.27
CA LEU A 41 -8.69 6.35 -1.90
C LEU A 41 -9.34 5.08 -1.34
N GLN A 42 -9.05 3.92 -1.93
CA GLN A 42 -9.55 2.63 -1.43
C GLN A 42 -9.05 2.37 0.00
N ALA A 43 -7.79 2.68 0.30
CA ALA A 43 -7.25 2.53 1.66
C ALA A 43 -7.95 3.46 2.66
N ILE A 44 -8.32 4.68 2.25
CA ILE A 44 -9.13 5.59 3.07
C ILE A 44 -10.53 5.02 3.29
N ALA A 45 -11.19 4.52 2.24
CA ALA A 45 -12.51 3.91 2.34
C ALA A 45 -12.53 2.69 3.27
N VAL A 46 -11.51 1.83 3.20
CA VAL A 46 -11.36 0.67 4.09
C VAL A 46 -11.11 1.12 5.54
N ALA A 47 -10.26 2.14 5.76
CA ALA A 47 -10.04 2.69 7.10
C ALA A 47 -11.35 3.26 7.70
N ALA A 48 -12.10 4.05 6.92
CA ALA A 48 -13.39 4.60 7.35
C ALA A 48 -14.40 3.49 7.66
N ARG A 49 -14.49 2.47 6.81
CA ARG A 49 -15.36 1.29 7.05
C ARG A 49 -14.99 0.59 8.36
N SER A 50 -13.70 0.41 8.63
CA SER A 50 -13.24 -0.28 9.85
C SER A 50 -13.62 0.46 11.13
N ILE A 51 -13.61 1.80 11.09
CA ILE A 51 -14.09 2.62 12.20
C ILE A 51 -15.61 2.50 12.34
N MET A 52 -16.36 2.63 11.24
CA MET A 52 -17.82 2.65 11.28
C MET A 52 -18.45 1.29 11.64
N LEU A 53 -17.85 0.19 11.18
CA LEU A 53 -18.51 -1.12 11.19
C LEU A 53 -17.75 -2.20 11.99
N ASP A 54 -16.43 -2.06 12.12
CA ASP A 54 -15.59 -3.13 12.69
C ASP A 54 -15.04 -2.77 14.09
N GLY A 55 -15.43 -1.61 14.66
CA GLY A 55 -15.08 -1.20 16.02
C GLY A 55 -13.65 -0.67 16.20
N VAL A 56 -12.96 -0.31 15.10
CA VAL A 56 -11.63 0.30 15.18
C VAL A 56 -11.76 1.74 15.69
N GLU A 57 -11.08 2.07 16.79
CA GLU A 57 -11.18 3.43 17.38
C GLU A 57 -10.48 4.49 16.52
N VAL A 58 -9.30 4.16 15.98
CA VAL A 58 -8.50 5.06 15.15
C VAL A 58 -7.84 4.25 14.03
N ALA A 59 -7.94 4.76 12.79
CA ALA A 59 -7.30 4.15 11.62
C ALA A 59 -6.59 5.21 10.76
N ILE A 60 -5.51 4.79 10.08
CA ILE A 60 -4.76 5.64 9.14
C ILE A 60 -5.01 5.13 7.71
N GLY A 61 -5.64 5.95 6.89
CA GLY A 61 -5.83 5.73 5.46
C GLY A 61 -4.96 6.69 4.63
N GLY A 62 -4.44 6.21 3.50
CA GLY A 62 -3.58 7.01 2.62
C GLY A 62 -2.93 6.16 1.54
N GLY A 63 -2.02 6.74 0.75
CA GLY A 63 -1.29 6.04 -0.31
C GLY A 63 0.16 6.48 -0.44
N ILE A 64 0.98 5.63 -1.02
CA ILE A 64 2.39 5.90 -1.34
C ILE A 64 2.74 5.26 -2.68
N GLU A 65 3.51 5.99 -3.47
CA GLU A 65 4.12 5.47 -4.69
C GLU A 65 5.48 6.13 -4.86
N SER A 66 6.52 5.33 -5.11
CA SER A 66 7.84 5.80 -5.52
C SER A 66 8.08 5.35 -6.95
N ILE A 67 7.56 6.15 -7.88
CA ILE A 67 7.67 5.89 -9.32
C ILE A 67 9.14 5.74 -9.70
N SER A 68 10.01 6.63 -9.21
CA SER A 68 11.44 6.61 -9.54
C SER A 68 12.19 5.36 -9.07
N LEU A 69 11.78 4.74 -7.95
CA LEU A 69 12.50 3.58 -7.40
C LEU A 69 11.93 2.25 -7.88
N VAL A 70 10.69 2.23 -8.39
CA VAL A 70 10.01 0.99 -8.75
C VAL A 70 9.69 0.89 -10.25
N GLN A 71 9.41 2.01 -10.91
CA GLN A 71 9.16 2.05 -12.35
C GLN A 71 10.38 2.57 -13.10
N ASN A 72 11.56 2.08 -12.73
CA ASN A 72 12.84 2.44 -13.35
C ASN A 72 13.24 1.42 -14.44
N GLU A 73 14.46 1.56 -14.96
CA GLU A 73 15.04 0.71 -16.00
C GLU A 73 15.17 -0.77 -15.60
N HIS A 74 15.13 -1.09 -14.31
CA HIS A 74 15.20 -2.44 -13.77
C HIS A 74 13.83 -3.02 -13.38
N MET A 75 12.73 -2.32 -13.67
CA MET A 75 11.39 -2.83 -13.41
C MET A 75 11.19 -4.17 -14.13
N ASN A 76 10.71 -5.19 -13.41
CA ASN A 76 10.43 -6.48 -14.02
C ASN A 76 9.25 -6.35 -14.98
N LYS A 77 9.54 -6.48 -16.29
CA LYS A 77 8.55 -6.45 -17.38
C LYS A 77 8.33 -7.83 -18.03
N PHE A 78 8.90 -8.88 -17.45
CA PHE A 78 8.74 -10.23 -17.98
C PHE A 78 7.25 -10.60 -17.96
N HIS A 79 6.68 -10.86 -19.13
CA HIS A 79 5.25 -11.09 -19.35
C HIS A 79 4.34 -9.93 -18.86
N ALA A 80 4.78 -8.68 -19.01
CA ALA A 80 3.94 -7.52 -18.70
C ALA A 80 2.82 -7.26 -19.72
N VAL A 81 2.96 -7.82 -20.92
CA VAL A 81 1.96 -7.82 -22.00
C VAL A 81 1.87 -9.27 -22.49
N ASP A 82 0.67 -9.71 -22.86
CA ASP A 82 0.47 -10.99 -23.53
C ASP A 82 1.05 -10.93 -24.95
N ASP A 83 1.56 -12.06 -25.45
CA ASP A 83 2.13 -12.15 -26.80
C ASP A 83 1.03 -12.33 -27.88
N GLU A 84 -0.21 -12.63 -27.47
CA GLU A 84 -1.42 -12.68 -28.31
C GLU A 84 -2.11 -11.30 -28.45
#